data_AF-A0A1G8WHV0-F1
#
_entry.id   AF-A0A1G8WHV0-F1
#
_cell.length_a   1.000
_cell.length_b   1.000
_cell.length_c   1.000
_cell.angle_alpha   90.00
_cell.angle_beta   90.00
_cell.angle_gamma   90.00
#
_symmetry.space_group_name_H-M   'P 1'
#
loop_
_entity.id
_entity.type
_entity.pdbx_description
1 polymer ?
#
loop_
_entity_poly.entity_id
_entity_poly.type
_entity_poly.pdbx_seq_one_letter_code
_entity_poly.pdbx_strand_id
1 'polypeptide(L)'
;MSSIKVDFGQLSAGAESLNQAATKIQAELDELEQMLKPLISTWEGAAQEQYYAAQKDWDNAAQNMREITAKMGMAINAANESYQAGERANAAKFGG
;
A
#
# COMPACT_ATOMS: atom_id res chain seq x y z
N MET A 1 -5.72 -18.94 24.62
CA MET A 1 -6.17 -18.26 23.39
C MET A 1 -5.53 -16.88 23.27
N SER A 2 -4.28 -16.79 22.80
CA SER A 2 -3.54 -15.50 22.73
C SER A 2 -2.77 -15.28 21.42
N SER A 3 -2.80 -16.22 20.47
CA SER A 3 -2.05 -16.09 19.22
C SER A 3 -2.66 -15.01 18.32
N ILE A 4 -3.97 -15.08 18.11
CA ILE A 4 -4.68 -14.26 17.11
C ILE A 4 -4.56 -12.74 17.39
N LYS A 5 -4.56 -12.32 18.66
CA LYS A 5 -4.44 -10.89 19.02
C LYS A 5 -3.03 -10.32 18.75
N VAL A 6 -2.00 -11.15 18.86
CA VAL A 6 -0.61 -10.76 18.56
C VAL A 6 -0.42 -10.62 17.04
N ASP A 7 -1.07 -11.49 16.26
CA ASP A 7 -0.98 -11.49 14.79
C ASP A 7 -1.63 -10.24 14.16
N PHE A 8 -2.78 -9.77 14.65
CA PHE A 8 -3.44 -8.57 14.09
C PHE A 8 -2.67 -7.27 14.28
N GLY A 9 -2.03 -7.08 15.44
CA GLY A 9 -1.21 -5.89 15.69
C GLY A 9 -0.02 -5.81 14.74
N GLN A 10 0.64 -6.95 14.48
CA GLN A 10 1.76 -7.04 13.54
C GLN A 10 1.30 -6.83 12.09
N LEU A 11 0.14 -7.38 11.70
CA LEU A 11 -0.43 -7.16 10.38
C LEU A 11 -0.77 -5.69 10.13
N SER A 12 -1.37 -5.01 11.12
CA SER A 12 -1.67 -3.58 11.03
C SER A 12 -0.39 -2.75 10.87
N ALA A 13 0.64 -3.02 11.68
CA ALA A 13 1.93 -2.33 11.58
C ALA A 13 2.61 -2.59 10.22
N GLY A 14 2.50 -3.81 9.69
CA GLY A 14 3.00 -4.16 8.36
C GLY A 14 2.29 -3.38 7.25
N ALA A 15 0.96 -3.29 7.30
CA ALA A 15 0.18 -2.51 6.32
C ALA A 15 0.53 -1.02 6.36
N GLU A 16 0.72 -0.46 7.56
CA GLU A 16 1.15 0.94 7.72
C GLU A 16 2.56 1.16 7.16
N SER A 17 3.49 0.23 7.41
CA SER A 17 4.84 0.27 6.85
C SER A 17 4.84 0.24 5.32
N LEU A 18 3.98 -0.59 4.71
CA LEU A 18 3.81 -0.64 3.26
C LEU A 18 3.25 0.66 2.70
N ASN A 19 2.29 1.28 3.40
CA ASN A 19 1.76 2.59 3.02
C ASN A 19 2.82 3.69 3.03
N GLN A 20 3.66 3.71 4.06
CA GLN A 20 4.76 4.65 4.17
C GLN A 20 5.78 4.45 3.04
N ALA A 21 6.13 3.19 2.75
CA ALA A 21 7.03 2.86 1.64
C ALA A 21 6.45 3.30 0.28
N ALA A 22 5.17 3.02 0.03
CA ALA A 22 4.48 3.43 -1.20
C ALA A 22 4.43 4.96 -1.36
N THR A 23 4.17 5.69 -0.26
CA THR A 23 4.17 7.15 -0.25
C THR A 23 5.55 7.72 -0.53
N LYS A 24 6.60 7.13 0.06
CA LYS A 24 7.98 7.54 -0.17
C LYS A 24 8.40 7.32 -1.62
N ILE A 25 8.07 6.16 -2.20
CA ILE A 25 8.36 5.87 -3.61
C ILE A 25 7.66 6.88 -4.53
N GLN A 26 6.39 7.20 -4.28
CA GLN A 26 5.70 8.21 -5.09
C GLN A 26 6.41 9.57 -5.02
N ALA A 27 6.83 10.01 -3.83
CA ALA A 27 7.55 11.27 -3.68
C ALA A 27 8.89 11.29 -4.44
N GLU A 28 9.65 10.19 -4.40
CA GLU A 28 10.92 10.06 -5.14
C GLU A 28 10.68 10.08 -6.67
N LEU A 29 9.61 9.45 -7.15
CA LEU A 29 9.22 9.47 -8.56
C LEU A 29 8.75 10.87 -9.01
N ASP A 30 7.97 11.57 -8.19
CA ASP A 30 7.53 12.94 -8.47
C ASP A 30 8.73 13.91 -8.53
N GLU A 31 9.70 13.74 -7.63
CA GLU A 31 10.95 14.52 -7.64
C GLU A 31 11.77 14.23 -8.90
N LEU A 32 11.91 12.95 -9.27
CA LEU A 32 12.57 12.53 -10.50
C LEU A 32 11.91 13.15 -11.74
N GLU A 33 10.58 13.11 -11.83
CA GLU A 33 9.83 13.71 -12.93
C GLU A 33 10.06 15.23 -13.01
N GLN A 34 10.04 15.94 -11.87
CA GLN A 34 10.31 17.37 -11.84
C GLN A 34 11.72 17.72 -12.33
N MET A 35 12.73 16.92 -11.95
CA MET A 35 14.10 17.10 -12.42
C MET A 35 14.26 16.82 -13.91
N LEU A 36 13.55 15.81 -14.43
CA LEU A 36 13.64 15.41 -15.84
C LEU A 36 12.84 16.31 -16.77
N LYS A 37 11.75 16.93 -16.30
CA LYS A 37 10.86 17.79 -17.08
C LYS A 37 11.56 18.80 -18.01
N PRO A 38 12.54 19.61 -17.55
CA PRO A 38 13.27 20.52 -18.44
C PRO A 38 14.18 19.80 -19.44
N LEU A 39 14.74 18.64 -19.06
CA LEU A 39 15.70 17.88 -19.88
C LEU A 39 15.03 17.14 -21.03
N ILE A 40 13.79 16.66 -20.86
CA ILE A 40 13.03 15.93 -21.90
C ILE A 40 12.94 16.76 -23.19
N SER A 41 12.77 18.07 -23.07
CA SER A 41 12.72 18.98 -24.23
C SER A 41 14.01 19.02 -25.05
N THR A 42 15.13 18.59 -24.48
CA THR A 42 16.45 18.55 -25.12
C THR A 42 16.78 17.18 -25.71
N TRP A 43 15.97 16.15 -25.40
CA TRP A 43 16.16 14.78 -25.88
C TRP A 43 15.58 14.59 -27.28
N GLU A 44 16.25 13.76 -28.09
CA GLU A 44 15.75 13.36 -29.41
C GLU A 44 14.54 12.40 -29.27
N GLY A 45 13.71 12.31 -30.31
CA GLY A 45 12.40 11.64 -30.25
C GLY A 45 12.41 10.21 -29.70
N ALA A 46 13.42 9.39 -30.02
CA ALA A 46 13.52 8.04 -29.49
C ALA A 46 13.79 8.01 -27.97
N ALA A 47 14.58 8.95 -27.44
CA ALA A 47 14.85 9.04 -26.00
C ALA A 47 13.62 9.57 -25.24
N GLN A 48 12.86 10.48 -25.84
CA GLN A 48 11.57 10.92 -25.29
C GLN A 48 10.57 9.76 -25.19
N GLU A 49 10.44 8.93 -26.23
CA GLU A 49 9.56 7.75 -26.21
C GLU A 49 9.94 6.76 -25.09
N GLN A 50 11.23 6.45 -24.93
CA GLN A 50 11.71 5.56 -23.87
C GLN A 50 11.43 6.13 -22.47
N TYR A 51 11.57 7.45 -22.31
CA TYR A 51 11.21 8.12 -21.07
C TYR A 51 9.72 7.98 -20.74
N TYR A 52 8.83 8.27 -21.69
CA TYR A 52 7.40 8.14 -21.45
C TYR A 52 6.97 6.70 -21.16
N ALA A 53 7.65 5.72 -21.76
CA ALA A 53 7.44 4.31 -21.44
C ALA A 53 7.86 4.00 -19.98
N ALA A 54 9.07 4.42 -19.59
CA ALA A 54 9.54 4.27 -18.22
C ALA A 54 8.61 4.99 -17.22
N GLN A 55 8.14 6.19 -17.58
CA GLN A 55 7.21 6.98 -16.78
C GLN A 55 5.94 6.22 -16.47
N LYS A 56 5.31 5.71 -17.52
CA LYS A 56 4.12 4.88 -17.38
C LYS A 56 4.36 3.65 -16.53
N ASP A 57 5.51 2.99 -16.66
CA ASP A 57 5.82 1.78 -15.92
C ASP A 57 5.96 2.05 -14.42
N TRP A 58 6.68 3.11 -14.02
CA TRP A 58 6.80 3.45 -12.59
C TRP A 58 5.49 3.98 -12.00
N ASP A 59 4.68 4.72 -12.76
CA ASP A 59 3.38 5.22 -12.30
C ASP A 59 2.42 4.06 -12.02
N ASN A 60 2.39 3.07 -12.92
CA ASN A 60 1.61 1.85 -12.74
C ASN A 60 2.08 1.05 -11.52
N ALA A 61 3.40 0.94 -11.33
CA ALA A 61 3.96 0.24 -10.17
C ALA A 61 3.56 0.93 -8.86
N ALA A 62 3.69 2.27 -8.78
CA ALA A 62 3.30 3.05 -7.61
C ALA A 62 1.79 2.95 -7.33
N GLN A 63 0.95 2.99 -8.35
CA GLN A 63 -0.49 2.77 -8.22
C GLN A 63 -0.81 1.38 -7.65
N ASN A 64 -0.18 0.33 -8.18
CA ASN A 64 -0.40 -1.04 -7.72
C ASN A 64 -0.01 -1.21 -6.24
N MET A 65 1.11 -0.61 -5.80
CA MET A 65 1.50 -0.62 -4.40
C MET A 65 0.45 0.02 -3.49
N ARG A 66 -0.16 1.14 -3.90
CA ARG A 66 -1.26 1.78 -3.16
C ARG A 66 -2.48 0.87 -3.08
N GLU A 67 -2.85 0.21 -4.18
CA GLU A 67 -3.98 -0.70 -4.21
C GLU A 67 -3.78 -1.92 -3.30
N ILE A 68 -2.60 -2.54 -3.34
CA ILE A 68 -2.27 -3.68 -2.47
C ILE A 68 -2.36 -3.25 -1.01
N THR A 69 -1.78 -2.11 -0.66
CA THR A 69 -1.81 -1.58 0.71
C THR A 69 -3.25 -1.33 1.18
N ALA A 70 -4.10 -0.73 0.34
CA ALA A 70 -5.50 -0.52 0.65
C ALA A 70 -6.27 -1.84 0.85
N LYS A 71 -6.02 -2.83 -0.03
CA LYS A 71 -6.61 -4.19 0.09
C LYS A 71 -6.19 -4.87 1.39
N MET A 72 -4.92 -4.75 1.78
CA MET A 72 -4.42 -5.28 3.05
C MET A 72 -5.11 -4.61 4.25
N GLY A 73 -5.24 -3.28 4.25
CA GLY A 73 -5.95 -2.56 5.31
C GLY A 73 -7.40 -3.01 5.47
N MET A 74 -8.12 -3.17 4.36
CA MET A 74 -9.50 -3.70 4.38
C MET A 74 -9.57 -5.12 4.93
N ALA A 75 -8.66 -6.00 4.51
CA ALA A 75 -8.62 -7.38 4.99
C ALA A 75 -8.36 -7.47 6.50
N ILE A 76 -7.45 -6.63 7.02
CA ILE A 76 -7.14 -6.55 8.47
C ILE A 76 -8.37 -6.08 9.26
N ASN A 77 -9.05 -5.04 8.78
CA ASN A 77 -10.26 -4.54 9.44
C ASN A 77 -11.38 -5.58 9.47
N ALA A 78 -11.65 -6.25 8.33
CA ALA A 78 -12.66 -7.30 8.25
C ALA A 78 -12.36 -8.46 9.20
N ALA A 79 -11.09 -8.87 9.28
CA ALA A 79 -10.66 -9.93 10.19
C ALA A 79 -10.79 -9.53 11.68
N ASN A 80 -10.52 -8.26 12.00
CA ASN A 80 -10.71 -7.72 13.35
C ASN A 80 -12.20 -7.74 13.75
N GLU A 81 -13.08 -7.25 12.88
CA GLU A 81 -14.54 -7.27 13.11
C GLU A 81 -15.07 -8.69 13.32
N SER A 82 -14.67 -9.63 12.45
CA SER A 82 -15.06 -11.04 12.56
C SER A 82 -14.58 -11.66 13.88
N TYR A 83 -13.36 -11.33 14.31
CA TYR A 83 -12.83 -11.82 15.59
C TYR A 83 -13.62 -11.27 16.78
N GLN A 84 -13.87 -9.96 16.81
CA GLN A 84 -14.66 -9.34 17.88
C GLN A 84 -16.10 -9.86 17.94
N ALA A 85 -16.71 -10.16 16.78
CA ALA A 85 -18.03 -10.78 16.73
C ALA A 85 -18.01 -12.20 17.33
N GLY A 86 -17.00 -13.01 17.00
CA GLY A 86 -16.82 -14.35 17.56
C GLY A 86 -16.62 -14.33 19.09
N GLU A 87 -15.76 -13.43 19.59
CA GLU A 87 -15.53 -13.28 21.03
C GLU A 87 -16.79 -12.85 21.77
N ARG A 88 -17.57 -11.91 21.22
CA ARG A 88 -18.86 -11.50 21.79
C ARG A 88 -19.86 -12.66 21.83
N ALA A 89 -19.94 -13.45 20.75
CA ALA A 89 -20.83 -14.60 20.69
C ALA A 89 -20.42 -15.70 21.68
N ASN A 90 -19.11 -15.94 21.85
CA ASN A 90 -18.59 -16.89 22.84
C ASN A 90 -18.85 -16.39 24.26
N ALA A 91 -18.54 -15.13 24.56
CA ALA A 91 -18.81 -14.54 25.87
C ALA A 91 -20.30 -14.63 26.25
N ALA A 92 -21.21 -14.40 25.29
CA ALA A 92 -22.65 -14.54 25.50
C ALA A 92 -23.08 -16.00 25.81
N LYS A 93 -22.34 -17.01 25.34
CA LYS A 93 -22.62 -18.42 25.61
C LYS A 93 -22.05 -18.92 26.94
N PHE A 94 -20.98 -18.30 27.44
CA PHE A 94 -20.30 -18.70 28.68
C PHE A 94 -20.55 -17.78 29.87
N GLY A 95 -21.17 -16.61 29.66
CA GLY A 95 -21.48 -15.60 30.67
C GLY A 95 -22.97 -15.39 30.94
N GLY A 96 -23.83 -16.31 30.49
CA GLY A 96 -25.25 -16.39 30.82
C GLY A 96 -25.53 -17.58 31.73
#